data_AF-A0A8H5CMT2-F1
#
_entry.id   AF-A0A8H5CMT2-F1
#
_cell.length_a   1.000
_cell.length_b   1.000
_cell.length_c   1.000
_cell.angle_alpha   90.00
_cell.angle_beta   90.00
_cell.angle_gamma   90.00
#
_symmetry.space_group_name_H-M   'P 1'
#
loop_
_entity.id
_entity.type
_entity.pdbx_description
1 polymer ?
#
loop_
_entity_poly.entity_id
_entity_poly.type
_entity_poly.pdbx_seq_one_letter_code
_entity_poly.pdbx_strand_id
1 'polypeptide(L)'
;MISALRFTGRSFSSATARRSPHALLFTCHTEPNAHLAILFNSQSSHTHQPVAQKHRPDENVSENASENVNLPPLPELPPPVQGWPTFWIHSKDAQEYLYPLYFRGWGVRFLPRKYYASHSDRYTAHLTTDFTLCNYNCASKFIKDLNSICETEKHHPSSFSLLNAAGQRPVLSLYVQTHTALRPRWNEEDPSADPPLSRRVPGITRRDLRFALLVERLYDSYHRSGKALEMRGRKVKAYWERPTWEHLLSRFIRNSLNDPIVKVEDEREQLYQLLAASGTSGAQHIDEERKETQEKPRRETEKEPIQCHACGGPHKIQDCSVRSQYPPPTLCYLCLEPHWWLDCPSRQNPTTP
;
A
#
# COMPACT_ATOMS: atom_id res chain seq x y z
N MET A 1 -45.05 -37.56 27.54
CA MET A 1 -46.07 -37.80 26.48
C MET A 1 -45.52 -37.23 25.19
N ILE A 2 -45.02 -38.11 24.33
CA ILE A 2 -44.34 -37.81 23.07
C ILE A 2 -45.35 -38.14 21.97
N SER A 3 -45.82 -37.14 21.23
CA SER A 3 -46.67 -37.35 20.05
C SER A 3 -45.81 -37.39 18.81
N ALA A 4 -45.64 -38.59 18.28
CA ALA A 4 -45.11 -38.86 16.94
C ALA A 4 -46.27 -38.83 15.94
N LEU A 5 -46.13 -38.07 14.85
CA LEU A 5 -47.00 -38.16 13.68
C LEU A 5 -46.20 -38.74 12.51
N ARG A 6 -46.58 -39.96 12.12
CA ARG A 6 -46.21 -40.63 10.89
C ARG A 6 -46.99 -40.00 9.73
N PHE A 7 -46.33 -39.76 8.60
CA PHE A 7 -47.02 -39.62 7.32
C PHE A 7 -46.39 -40.56 6.29
N THR A 8 -47.26 -41.35 5.67
CA THR A 8 -47.00 -42.37 4.66
C THR A 8 -46.70 -41.75 3.30
N GLY A 9 -45.84 -42.42 2.54
CA GLY A 9 -45.36 -41.96 1.24
C GLY A 9 -46.38 -41.98 0.10
N ARG A 10 -45.97 -41.34 -1.01
CA ARG A 10 -46.41 -41.66 -2.36
C ARG A 10 -45.29 -41.32 -3.34
N SER A 11 -44.96 -42.31 -4.16
CA SER A 11 -44.11 -42.27 -5.33
C SER A 11 -44.80 -41.58 -6.51
N PHE A 12 -44.09 -40.74 -7.26
CA PHE A 12 -44.35 -40.50 -8.69
C PHE A 12 -43.04 -40.22 -9.44
N SER A 13 -42.91 -40.88 -10.58
CA SER A 13 -41.78 -40.85 -11.50
C SER A 13 -41.78 -39.61 -12.39
N SER A 14 -40.55 -39.21 -12.77
CA SER A 14 -40.15 -38.73 -14.11
C SER A 14 -40.93 -37.57 -14.75
N ALA A 15 -40.33 -36.37 -14.72
CA ALA A 15 -40.39 -35.43 -15.84
C ALA A 15 -39.08 -34.63 -15.94
N THR A 16 -38.39 -34.83 -17.05
CA THR A 16 -37.22 -34.09 -17.52
C THR A 16 -37.62 -32.67 -17.91
N ALA A 17 -37.08 -31.67 -17.21
CA ALA A 17 -37.14 -30.27 -17.64
C ALA A 17 -35.74 -29.65 -17.57
N ARG A 18 -35.13 -29.47 -18.75
CA ARG A 18 -33.92 -28.66 -18.93
C ARG A 18 -34.25 -27.22 -18.55
N ARG A 19 -33.57 -26.67 -17.54
CA ARG A 19 -33.48 -25.23 -17.30
C ARG A 19 -32.01 -24.83 -17.31
N SER A 20 -31.65 -24.02 -18.30
CA SER A 20 -30.39 -23.28 -18.33
C SER A 20 -30.29 -22.35 -17.12
N PRO A 21 -29.14 -22.25 -16.45
CA PRO A 21 -28.86 -21.10 -15.62
C PRO A 21 -28.33 -19.98 -16.52
N HIS A 22 -29.08 -18.89 -16.63
CA HIS A 22 -28.49 -17.61 -16.98
C HIS A 22 -27.56 -17.20 -15.84
N ALA A 23 -26.26 -17.41 -16.05
CA ALA A 23 -25.23 -16.79 -15.24
C ALA A 23 -25.22 -15.28 -15.57
N LEU A 24 -25.58 -14.46 -14.58
CA LEU A 24 -25.28 -13.04 -14.60
C LEU A 24 -23.77 -12.88 -14.48
N LEU A 25 -23.12 -12.55 -15.59
CA LEU A 25 -21.73 -12.11 -15.67
C LEU A 25 -21.60 -10.74 -14.98
N PHE A 26 -21.05 -10.72 -13.78
CA PHE A 26 -20.35 -9.54 -13.27
C PHE A 26 -18.90 -9.66 -13.72
N THR A 27 -18.53 -8.92 -14.77
CA THR A 27 -17.15 -8.71 -15.15
C THR A 27 -16.53 -7.68 -14.21
N CYS A 28 -15.92 -8.14 -13.11
CA CYS A 28 -14.81 -7.39 -12.55
C CYS A 28 -13.63 -7.59 -13.48
N HIS A 29 -13.21 -6.54 -14.19
CA HIS A 29 -11.88 -6.48 -14.80
C HIS A 29 -10.83 -6.48 -13.67
N THR A 30 -10.56 -7.65 -13.11
CA THR A 30 -9.28 -7.92 -12.46
C THR A 30 -8.32 -8.36 -13.55
N GLU A 31 -7.22 -7.62 -13.71
CA GLU A 31 -6.13 -7.99 -14.60
C GLU A 31 -5.76 -9.48 -14.39
N PRO A 32 -5.67 -10.28 -15.46
CA PRO A 32 -5.12 -11.62 -15.34
C PRO A 32 -3.60 -11.47 -15.23
N ASN A 33 -2.99 -12.22 -14.31
CA ASN A 33 -1.54 -12.39 -14.11
C ASN A 33 -0.86 -11.51 -13.04
N ALA A 34 -1.37 -11.53 -11.81
CA ALA A 34 -0.47 -11.56 -10.65
C ALA A 34 -0.11 -13.04 -10.37
N HIS A 35 0.82 -13.60 -11.14
CA HIS A 35 1.44 -14.88 -10.76
C HIS A 35 2.14 -14.65 -9.40
N LEU A 36 1.63 -15.28 -8.35
CA LEU A 36 2.33 -15.54 -7.10
C LEU A 36 3.59 -16.35 -7.41
N ALA A 37 4.65 -15.67 -7.85
CA ALA A 37 5.97 -16.26 -7.95
C ALA A 37 6.50 -16.43 -6.53
N ILE A 38 6.17 -17.57 -5.91
CA ILE A 38 6.89 -18.05 -4.74
C ILE A 38 8.29 -18.40 -5.23
N LEU A 39 9.22 -17.46 -5.15
CA LEU A 39 10.63 -17.72 -5.43
C LEU A 39 11.19 -18.62 -4.31
N PHE A 40 11.01 -19.92 -4.48
CA PHE A 40 11.74 -20.94 -3.72
C PHE A 40 13.19 -20.94 -4.22
N ASN A 41 14.06 -20.18 -3.58
CA ASN A 41 15.49 -20.28 -3.83
C ASN A 41 16.04 -21.47 -3.02
N SER A 42 15.84 -22.69 -3.51
CA SER A 42 16.48 -23.90 -2.95
C SER A 42 17.84 -24.09 -3.62
N GLN A 43 18.91 -23.52 -3.06
CA GLN A 43 20.27 -23.82 -3.50
C GLN A 43 20.92 -24.90 -2.63
N SER A 44 21.40 -25.92 -3.36
CA SER A 44 22.44 -26.91 -3.09
C SER A 44 22.57 -27.58 -1.72
N SER A 45 22.30 -28.88 -1.74
CA SER A 45 22.86 -29.88 -0.82
C SER A 45 24.39 -29.96 -1.00
N HIS A 46 25.14 -29.20 -0.22
CA HIS A 46 26.56 -29.47 0.00
C HIS A 46 26.74 -30.39 1.21
N THR A 47 27.30 -31.56 0.92
CA THR A 47 27.81 -32.53 1.90
C THR A 47 28.94 -31.89 2.70
N HIS A 48 28.64 -31.41 3.92
CA HIS A 48 29.64 -30.86 4.83
C HIS A 48 30.31 -32.00 5.62
N GLN A 49 31.63 -32.09 5.49
CA GLN A 49 32.50 -32.80 6.43
C GLN A 49 32.41 -32.18 7.84
N PRO A 50 32.58 -32.97 8.92
CA PRO A 50 32.58 -32.46 10.28
C PRO A 50 33.92 -31.75 10.58
N VAL A 51 33.91 -30.42 10.60
CA VAL A 51 35.02 -29.62 11.15
C VAL A 51 34.78 -29.45 12.65
N ALA A 52 35.72 -29.95 13.46
CA ALA A 52 35.73 -29.80 14.91
C ALA A 52 35.74 -28.32 15.30
N GLN A 53 34.62 -27.82 15.82
CA GLN A 53 34.50 -26.46 16.34
C GLN A 53 35.02 -26.41 17.77
N LYS A 54 36.04 -25.57 17.96
CA LYS A 54 36.66 -25.22 19.23
C LYS A 54 35.65 -24.40 20.05
N HIS A 55 35.14 -25.00 21.13
CA HIS A 55 34.24 -24.35 22.09
C HIS A 55 34.82 -22.99 22.53
N ARG A 56 34.11 -21.90 22.23
CA ARG A 56 34.31 -20.59 22.86
C ARG A 56 33.56 -20.61 24.20
N PRO A 57 34.15 -20.09 25.30
CA PRO A 57 33.48 -20.01 26.58
C PRO A 57 32.27 -19.08 26.46
N ASP A 58 31.16 -19.54 27.01
CA ASP A 58 29.85 -18.92 27.01
C ASP A 58 29.93 -17.49 27.55
N GLU A 59 29.85 -16.51 26.65
CA GLU A 59 29.48 -15.15 27.04
C GLU A 59 28.05 -15.22 27.56
N ASN A 60 27.96 -15.10 28.88
CA ASN A 60 26.77 -15.05 29.69
C ASN A 60 25.97 -13.78 29.33
N VAL A 61 25.37 -13.77 28.13
CA VAL A 61 24.41 -12.76 27.71
C VAL A 61 23.21 -12.97 28.62
N SER A 62 23.21 -12.23 29.72
CA SER A 62 22.12 -12.12 30.67
C SER A 62 20.82 -12.08 29.88
N GLU A 63 20.04 -13.16 29.99
CA GLU A 63 18.63 -13.23 29.62
C GLU A 63 17.91 -12.17 30.44
N ASN A 64 18.07 -10.91 30.04
CA ASN A 64 17.39 -9.78 30.62
C ASN A 64 15.92 -10.12 30.56
N ALA A 65 15.35 -10.29 31.75
CA ALA A 65 13.99 -10.70 32.02
C ALA A 65 13.08 -10.09 30.97
N SER A 66 12.33 -10.95 30.27
CA SER A 66 11.32 -10.56 29.32
C SER A 66 10.39 -9.56 29.98
N GLU A 67 10.65 -8.27 29.81
CA GLU A 67 9.71 -7.22 30.18
C GLU A 67 8.42 -7.59 29.47
N ASN A 68 7.41 -7.89 30.27
CA ASN A 68 6.12 -8.34 29.79
C ASN A 68 5.48 -7.11 29.15
N VAL A 69 5.80 -6.85 27.87
CA VAL A 69 5.32 -5.67 27.15
C VAL A 69 3.81 -5.79 27.08
N ASN A 70 3.12 -5.01 27.91
CA ASN A 70 1.67 -4.96 27.93
C ASN A 70 1.20 -4.24 26.65
N LEU A 71 1.00 -5.01 25.58
CA LEU A 71 0.55 -4.48 24.31
C LEU A 71 -0.88 -3.97 24.42
N PRO A 72 -1.21 -2.82 23.80
CA PRO A 72 -2.58 -2.37 23.77
C PRO A 72 -3.48 -3.41 23.08
N PRO A 73 -4.76 -3.53 23.52
CA PRO A 73 -5.72 -4.40 22.85
C PRO A 73 -5.88 -3.99 21.38
N LEU A 74 -6.22 -4.95 20.52
CA LEU A 74 -6.56 -4.60 19.13
C LEU A 74 -7.80 -3.71 19.14
N PRO A 75 -7.83 -2.67 18.29
CA PRO A 75 -9.06 -1.96 18.06
C PRO A 75 -10.11 -2.90 17.45
N GLU A 76 -11.37 -2.47 17.52
CA GLU A 76 -12.45 -3.14 16.81
C GLU A 76 -12.19 -3.11 15.31
N LEU A 77 -12.72 -4.11 14.59
CA LEU A 77 -12.54 -4.13 13.14
C LEU A 77 -13.31 -2.98 12.52
N PRO A 78 -12.68 -2.15 11.66
CA PRO A 78 -13.43 -1.18 10.87
C PRO A 78 -14.48 -1.93 10.03
N PRO A 79 -15.66 -1.36 9.78
CA PRO A 79 -16.67 -1.99 8.95
C PRO A 79 -16.11 -2.29 7.55
N PRO A 80 -16.60 -3.34 6.86
CA PRO A 80 -16.20 -3.61 5.48
C PRO A 80 -16.41 -2.37 4.60
N VAL A 81 -15.36 -1.96 3.89
CA VAL A 81 -15.39 -0.78 3.04
C VAL A 81 -16.32 -1.02 1.86
N GLN A 82 -17.37 -0.21 1.75
CA GLN A 82 -18.29 -0.23 0.62
C GLN A 82 -17.80 0.72 -0.48
N GLY A 83 -18.00 0.33 -1.73
CA GLY A 83 -17.69 1.16 -2.89
C GLY A 83 -16.25 1.03 -3.43
N TRP A 84 -16.07 1.57 -4.64
CA TRP A 84 -14.80 1.64 -5.35
C TRP A 84 -14.74 2.94 -6.17
N PRO A 85 -13.60 3.65 -6.23
CA PRO A 85 -12.33 3.39 -5.54
C PRO A 85 -12.40 3.66 -4.03
N THR A 86 -11.45 3.11 -3.27
CA THR A 86 -11.38 3.36 -1.82
C THR A 86 -10.48 4.55 -1.51
N PHE A 87 -10.95 5.48 -0.69
CA PHE A 87 -10.15 6.64 -0.26
C PHE A 87 -8.94 6.23 0.58
N TRP A 88 -7.86 7.00 0.46
CA TRP A 88 -6.78 6.95 1.44
C TRP A 88 -7.31 7.14 2.87
N ILE A 89 -6.59 6.56 3.82
CA ILE A 89 -6.87 6.75 5.24
C ILE A 89 -6.84 8.24 5.62
N HIS A 90 -7.63 8.64 6.61
CA HIS A 90 -7.62 9.99 7.19
C HIS A 90 -6.98 9.98 8.58
N SER A 91 -6.81 11.16 9.18
CA SER A 91 -6.27 11.28 10.55
C SER A 91 -6.99 10.39 11.56
N LYS A 92 -8.33 10.34 11.48
CA LYS A 92 -9.14 9.46 12.35
C LYS A 92 -8.79 7.98 12.18
N ASP A 93 -8.66 7.51 10.94
CA ASP A 93 -8.28 6.11 10.66
C ASP A 93 -6.88 5.80 11.18
N ALA A 94 -5.97 6.76 11.09
CA ALA A 94 -4.60 6.61 11.59
C ALA A 94 -4.59 6.45 13.11
N GLN A 95 -5.31 7.32 13.83
CA GLN A 95 -5.42 7.28 15.29
C GLN A 95 -6.11 5.99 15.78
N GLU A 96 -7.22 5.62 15.14
CA GLU A 96 -8.07 4.52 15.59
C GLU A 96 -7.48 3.14 15.27
N TYR A 97 -6.78 2.99 14.14
CA TYR A 97 -6.34 1.68 13.65
C TYR A 97 -4.84 1.58 13.40
N LEU A 98 -4.23 2.58 12.74
CA LEU A 98 -2.83 2.51 12.33
C LEU A 98 -1.87 2.59 13.53
N TYR A 99 -2.11 3.50 14.47
CA TYR A 99 -1.24 3.65 15.64
C TYR A 99 -1.28 2.45 16.57
N PRO A 100 -2.45 1.84 16.88
CA PRO A 100 -2.49 0.54 17.56
C PRO A 100 -1.68 -0.54 16.85
N LEU A 101 -1.72 -0.60 15.52
CA LEU A 101 -0.92 -1.53 14.74
C LEU A 101 0.60 -1.27 14.89
N TYR A 102 1.04 -0.01 15.06
CA TYR A 102 2.45 0.30 15.29
C TYR A 102 3.03 -0.34 16.56
N PHE A 103 2.24 -0.41 17.63
CA PHE A 103 2.64 -1.10 18.86
C PHE A 103 2.82 -2.61 18.65
N ARG A 104 2.15 -3.17 17.64
CA ARG A 104 2.20 -4.60 17.28
C ARG A 104 3.23 -4.92 16.22
N GLY A 105 4.07 -3.95 15.88
CA GLY A 105 5.14 -4.14 14.93
C GLY A 105 4.74 -3.86 13.49
N TRP A 106 3.56 -3.30 13.20
CA TRP A 106 3.34 -2.76 11.87
C TRP A 106 4.08 -1.44 11.70
N GLY A 107 4.35 -1.08 10.46
CA GLY A 107 4.93 0.21 10.10
C GLY A 107 4.55 0.60 8.68
N VAL A 108 4.90 1.83 8.32
CA VAL A 108 4.72 2.31 6.94
C VAL A 108 6.07 2.37 6.25
N ARG A 109 6.13 1.82 5.04
CA ARG A 109 7.33 1.88 4.20
C ARG A 109 6.99 2.53 2.86
N PHE A 110 7.83 3.46 2.46
CA PHE A 110 7.77 4.07 1.14
C PHE A 110 8.66 3.26 0.21
N LEU A 111 8.06 2.52 -0.71
CA LEU A 111 8.78 1.66 -1.65
C LEU A 111 8.69 2.24 -3.07
N PRO A 112 9.78 2.18 -3.86
CA PRO A 112 9.75 2.63 -5.24
C PRO A 112 8.82 1.74 -6.07
N ARG A 113 8.08 2.35 -6.99
CA ARG A 113 7.11 1.68 -7.87
C ARG A 113 7.87 0.92 -8.97
N LYS A 114 8.32 -0.30 -8.66
CA LYS A 114 9.19 -1.12 -9.54
C LYS A 114 8.64 -1.40 -10.94
N TYR A 115 7.33 -1.30 -11.16
CA TYR A 115 6.69 -1.68 -12.42
C TYR A 115 6.50 -0.54 -13.44
N TYR A 116 6.91 0.69 -13.11
CA TYR A 116 6.81 1.82 -14.05
C TYR A 116 8.20 2.17 -14.52
N ALA A 117 8.58 1.58 -15.65
CA ALA A 117 9.92 1.58 -16.23
C ALA A 117 10.49 2.97 -16.60
N SER A 118 9.80 4.07 -16.31
CA SER A 118 10.18 5.40 -16.83
C SER A 118 10.41 6.50 -15.79
N HIS A 119 10.14 6.32 -14.49
CA HIS A 119 10.28 7.43 -13.53
C HIS A 119 10.78 6.95 -12.15
N SER A 120 12.05 7.22 -11.86
CA SER A 120 12.82 6.76 -10.70
C SER A 120 12.34 7.24 -9.33
N ASP A 121 11.36 8.15 -9.27
CA ASP A 121 11.06 8.89 -8.03
C ASP A 121 9.68 8.59 -7.44
N ARG A 122 8.95 7.60 -7.99
CA ARG A 122 7.60 7.29 -7.48
C ARG A 122 7.68 6.30 -6.33
N TYR A 123 7.48 6.82 -5.12
CA TYR A 123 7.34 6.01 -3.92
C TYR A 123 5.87 5.87 -3.52
N THR A 124 5.44 4.64 -3.25
CA THR A 124 4.14 4.36 -2.66
C THR A 124 4.30 3.94 -1.22
N ALA A 125 3.38 4.35 -0.36
CA ALA A 125 3.31 3.81 0.99
C ALA A 125 2.65 2.44 1.03
N HIS A 126 3.37 1.51 1.65
CA HIS A 126 2.90 0.19 2.00
C HIS A 126 2.79 0.09 3.53
N LEU A 127 1.74 -0.56 3.99
CA LEU A 127 1.63 -1.04 5.34
C LEU A 127 2.39 -2.38 5.43
N THR A 128 3.34 -2.49 6.35
CA THR A 128 4.28 -3.62 6.40
C THR A 128 4.48 -4.19 7.79
N THR A 129 4.74 -5.49 7.88
CA THR A 129 5.10 -6.18 9.13
C THR A 129 5.90 -7.46 8.84
N ASP A 130 6.56 -8.00 9.86
CA ASP A 130 7.22 -9.31 9.82
C ASP A 130 6.64 -10.24 10.89
N PHE A 131 6.23 -11.44 10.49
CA PHE A 131 5.74 -12.49 11.38
C PHE A 131 6.79 -13.58 11.54
N THR A 132 7.29 -13.76 12.76
CA THR A 132 8.22 -14.85 13.08
C THR A 132 7.45 -16.07 13.54
N LEU A 133 7.69 -17.21 12.89
CA LEU A 133 6.93 -18.44 13.09
C LEU A 133 7.80 -19.58 13.62
N CYS A 134 7.15 -20.54 14.26
CA CYS A 134 7.84 -21.58 15.03
C CYS A 134 8.79 -22.42 14.15
N ASN A 135 8.34 -22.77 12.95
CA ASN A 135 9.05 -23.59 11.96
C ASN A 135 8.33 -23.47 10.60
N TYR A 136 8.87 -24.12 9.57
CA TYR A 136 8.35 -23.99 8.21
C TYR A 136 6.91 -24.53 8.07
N ASN A 137 6.56 -25.59 8.81
CA ASN A 137 5.19 -26.12 8.82
C ASN A 137 4.19 -25.12 9.43
N CYS A 138 4.57 -24.43 10.50
CA CYS A 138 3.82 -23.29 11.05
C CYS A 138 3.63 -22.20 9.99
N ALA A 139 4.70 -21.84 9.26
CA ALA A 139 4.66 -20.82 8.21
C ALA A 139 3.74 -21.16 7.04
N SER A 140 3.84 -22.38 6.52
CA SER A 140 2.98 -22.85 5.43
C SER A 140 1.49 -22.82 5.82
N LYS A 141 1.16 -23.27 7.04
CA LYS A 141 -0.22 -23.19 7.56
C LYS A 141 -0.70 -21.74 7.73
N PHE A 142 0.15 -20.88 8.28
CA PHE A 142 -0.19 -19.46 8.44
C PHE A 142 -0.48 -18.78 7.09
N ILE A 143 0.32 -19.06 6.06
CA ILE A 143 0.09 -18.54 4.70
C ILE A 143 -1.22 -19.07 4.10
N LYS A 144 -1.55 -20.36 4.33
CA LYS A 144 -2.84 -20.93 3.91
C LYS A 144 -4.03 -20.21 4.57
N ASP A 145 -3.95 -19.97 5.87
CA ASP A 145 -5.02 -19.27 6.61
C ASP A 145 -5.08 -17.79 6.22
N LEU A 146 -3.95 -17.15 5.94
CA LEU A 146 -3.85 -15.80 5.38
C LEU A 146 -4.59 -15.71 4.04
N ASN A 147 -4.43 -16.70 3.15
CA ASN A 147 -5.17 -16.73 1.88
C ASN A 147 -6.69 -16.75 2.10
N SER A 148 -7.19 -17.44 3.13
CA SER A 148 -8.62 -17.40 3.46
C SER A 148 -9.10 -15.98 3.82
N ILE A 149 -8.25 -15.17 4.47
CA ILE A 149 -8.55 -13.75 4.75
C ILE A 149 -8.58 -12.96 3.43
N CYS A 150 -7.61 -13.18 2.54
CA CYS A 150 -7.56 -12.51 1.23
C CYS A 150 -8.84 -12.72 0.42
N GLU A 151 -9.31 -13.97 0.32
CA GLU A 151 -10.52 -14.32 -0.42
C GLU A 151 -11.77 -13.69 0.20
N THR A 152 -11.87 -13.73 1.53
CA THR A 152 -13.03 -13.18 2.26
C THR A 152 -13.11 -11.66 2.14
N GLU A 153 -11.99 -10.97 2.32
CA GLU A 153 -11.92 -9.50 2.24
C GLU A 153 -11.82 -8.99 0.80
N LYS A 154 -11.65 -9.88 -0.19
CA LYS A 154 -11.38 -9.55 -1.60
C LYS A 154 -10.24 -8.53 -1.71
N HIS A 155 -9.22 -8.73 -0.90
CA HIS A 155 -8.08 -7.82 -0.77
C HIS A 155 -6.81 -8.63 -0.55
N HIS A 156 -5.85 -8.48 -1.47
CA HIS A 156 -4.61 -9.25 -1.46
C HIS A 156 -3.46 -8.37 -1.01
N PRO A 157 -2.45 -8.92 -0.30
CA PRO A 157 -1.22 -8.19 -0.08
C PRO A 157 -0.54 -7.90 -1.43
N SER A 158 0.03 -6.72 -1.56
CA SER A 158 0.81 -6.33 -2.74
C SER A 158 2.03 -7.22 -2.97
N SER A 159 2.62 -7.72 -1.88
CA SER A 159 3.65 -8.74 -1.90
C SER A 159 3.84 -9.35 -0.51
N PHE A 160 4.44 -10.53 -0.46
CA PHE A 160 4.99 -11.10 0.76
C PHE A 160 6.24 -11.93 0.43
N SER A 161 7.10 -12.15 1.42
CA SER A 161 8.27 -13.02 1.28
C SER A 161 8.47 -13.87 2.53
N LEU A 162 8.73 -15.15 2.34
CA LEU A 162 9.08 -16.07 3.42
C LEU A 162 10.60 -16.30 3.42
N LEU A 163 11.28 -15.76 4.43
CA LEU A 163 12.70 -15.99 4.66
C LEU A 163 12.88 -17.19 5.59
N ASN A 164 13.72 -18.14 5.19
CA ASN A 164 14.02 -19.34 5.95
C ASN A 164 15.50 -19.69 5.83
N ALA A 165 16.35 -18.96 6.56
CA ALA A 165 17.79 -19.22 6.58
C ALA A 165 18.12 -20.42 7.50
N ALA A 166 19.18 -21.16 7.16
CA ALA A 166 19.62 -22.31 7.96
C ALA A 166 19.91 -21.89 9.41
N GLY A 167 19.33 -22.63 10.37
CA GLY A 167 19.44 -22.32 11.80
C GLY A 167 18.61 -21.11 12.26
N GLN A 168 17.86 -20.45 11.39
CA GLN A 168 16.96 -19.35 11.75
C GLN A 168 15.49 -19.79 11.68
N ARG A 169 14.65 -19.10 12.46
CA ARG A 169 13.19 -19.30 12.41
C ARG A 169 12.64 -18.67 11.12
N PRO A 170 11.60 -19.25 10.50
CA PRO A 170 10.97 -18.65 9.35
C PRO A 170 10.35 -17.30 9.68
N VAL A 171 10.56 -16.31 8.81
CA VAL A 171 10.00 -14.97 8.92
C VAL A 171 9.21 -14.66 7.66
N LEU A 172 7.92 -14.37 7.84
CA LEU A 172 7.04 -13.92 6.77
C LEU A 172 6.94 -12.39 6.81
N SER A 173 7.52 -11.72 5.82
CA SER A 173 7.35 -10.29 5.60
C SER A 173 6.13 -10.04 4.72
N LEU A 174 5.27 -9.12 5.13
CA LEU A 174 4.01 -8.79 4.45
C LEU A 174 3.98 -7.31 4.05
N TYR A 175 3.51 -7.03 2.85
CA TYR A 175 3.39 -5.67 2.29
C TYR A 175 1.99 -5.47 1.71
N VAL A 176 1.24 -4.52 2.24
CA VAL A 176 -0.16 -4.31 1.91
C VAL A 176 -0.38 -2.86 1.47
N GLN A 177 -1.11 -2.69 0.36
CA GLN A 177 -1.60 -1.41 -0.13
C GLN A 177 -2.79 -1.66 -1.05
N THR A 178 -3.59 -0.63 -1.26
CA THR A 178 -4.65 -0.65 -2.27
C THR A 178 -4.11 -0.03 -3.56
N HIS A 179 -4.07 -0.81 -4.64
CA HIS A 179 -3.51 -0.37 -5.93
C HIS A 179 -4.33 0.72 -6.63
N THR A 180 -5.64 0.77 -6.39
CA THR A 180 -6.59 1.70 -7.03
C THR A 180 -7.22 2.64 -6.00
N ALA A 181 -6.42 3.10 -5.04
CA ALA A 181 -6.92 4.01 -4.02
C ALA A 181 -7.16 5.42 -4.57
N LEU A 182 -8.04 6.17 -3.91
CA LEU A 182 -8.36 7.54 -4.27
C LEU A 182 -7.70 8.50 -3.28
N ARG A 183 -6.75 9.31 -3.74
CA ARG A 183 -6.12 10.33 -2.89
C ARG A 183 -7.10 11.50 -2.61
N PRO A 184 -6.97 12.23 -1.50
CA PRO A 184 -7.78 13.43 -1.22
C PRO A 184 -7.69 14.45 -2.36
N ARG A 185 -8.73 15.29 -2.53
CA ARG A 185 -8.63 16.47 -3.40
C ARG A 185 -7.63 17.43 -2.77
N TRP A 186 -6.81 18.05 -3.61
CA TRP A 186 -5.99 19.18 -3.18
C TRP A 186 -6.60 20.47 -3.70
N ASN A 187 -6.36 21.57 -2.99
CA ASN A 187 -7.00 22.86 -3.26
C ASN A 187 -6.69 23.41 -4.67
N GLU A 188 -5.67 22.88 -5.34
CA GLU A 188 -5.28 23.23 -6.72
C GLU A 188 -6.07 22.45 -7.79
N GLU A 189 -6.86 21.43 -7.41
CA GLU A 189 -7.68 20.67 -8.34
C GLU A 189 -9.04 21.36 -8.55
N ASP A 190 -9.45 21.55 -9.81
CA ASP A 190 -10.76 22.12 -10.15
C ASP A 190 -11.89 21.31 -9.45
N PRO A 191 -12.70 21.95 -8.58
CA PRO A 191 -13.76 21.26 -7.85
C PRO A 191 -14.87 20.70 -8.75
N SER A 192 -15.01 21.25 -9.96
CA SER A 192 -16.02 20.87 -10.96
C SER A 192 -15.56 19.75 -11.89
N ALA A 193 -14.26 19.44 -11.94
CA ALA A 193 -13.77 18.29 -12.68
C ALA A 193 -14.25 16.98 -12.04
N ASP A 194 -14.82 16.09 -12.85
CA ASP A 194 -14.92 14.66 -12.48
C ASP A 194 -13.55 14.24 -11.95
N PRO A 195 -13.47 13.59 -10.77
CA PRO A 195 -12.19 13.30 -10.15
C PRO A 195 -11.33 12.58 -11.20
N PRO A 196 -10.31 13.26 -11.75
CA PRO A 196 -9.67 12.74 -12.93
C PRO A 196 -9.09 11.37 -12.59
N LEU A 197 -9.02 10.46 -13.56
CA LEU A 197 -8.40 9.15 -13.37
C LEU A 197 -7.01 9.28 -12.72
N SER A 198 -6.34 10.42 -12.90
CA SER A 198 -5.10 10.84 -12.24
C SER A 198 -5.13 10.88 -10.70
N ARG A 199 -6.31 10.85 -10.06
CA ARG A 199 -6.44 10.72 -8.60
C ARG A 199 -6.40 9.27 -8.11
N ARG A 200 -6.47 8.29 -9.02
CA ARG A 200 -6.32 6.87 -8.70
C ARG A 200 -4.85 6.54 -8.57
N VAL A 201 -4.40 6.47 -7.33
CA VAL A 201 -3.00 6.20 -7.02
C VAL A 201 -2.91 5.10 -5.96
N PRO A 202 -1.92 4.20 -6.04
CA PRO A 202 -1.64 3.26 -4.97
C PRO A 202 -1.46 3.97 -3.61
N GLY A 203 -1.94 3.37 -2.53
CA GLY A 203 -1.71 3.87 -1.18
C GLY A 203 -2.43 3.08 -0.10
N ILE A 204 -2.30 3.54 1.15
CA ILE A 204 -2.91 2.89 2.31
C ILE A 204 -4.35 3.39 2.46
N THR A 205 -5.29 2.45 2.52
CA THR A 205 -6.71 2.69 2.72
C THR A 205 -7.24 1.96 3.95
N ARG A 206 -8.52 2.17 4.28
CA ARG A 206 -9.19 1.41 5.35
C ARG A 206 -9.28 -0.09 5.04
N ARG A 207 -9.24 -0.53 3.77
CA ARG A 207 -9.16 -1.96 3.43
C ARG A 207 -7.85 -2.57 3.91
N ASP A 208 -6.74 -1.85 3.73
CA ASP A 208 -5.41 -2.29 4.19
C ASP A 208 -5.35 -2.39 5.72
N LEU A 209 -5.91 -1.41 6.43
CA LEU A 209 -6.00 -1.43 7.89
C LEU A 209 -6.86 -2.59 8.40
N ARG A 210 -8.03 -2.80 7.78
CA ARG A 210 -8.93 -3.92 8.13
C ARG A 210 -8.23 -5.27 7.93
N PHE A 211 -7.57 -5.43 6.79
CA PHE A 211 -6.80 -6.63 6.46
C PHE A 211 -5.70 -6.87 7.49
N ALA A 212 -4.91 -5.85 7.82
CA ALA A 212 -3.85 -5.94 8.83
C ALA A 212 -4.39 -6.39 10.20
N LEU A 213 -5.51 -5.84 10.65
CA LEU A 213 -6.14 -6.24 11.92
C LEU A 213 -6.63 -7.71 11.92
N LEU A 214 -7.13 -8.21 10.80
CA LEU A 214 -7.52 -9.62 10.66
C LEU A 214 -6.30 -10.54 10.71
N VAL A 215 -5.20 -10.16 10.03
CA VAL A 215 -3.94 -10.91 10.06
C VAL A 215 -3.33 -10.90 11.47
N GLU A 216 -3.41 -9.79 12.20
CA GLU A 216 -3.00 -9.73 13.61
C GLU A 216 -3.79 -10.70 14.48
N ARG A 217 -5.12 -10.78 14.31
CA ARG A 217 -5.94 -11.76 15.05
C ARG A 217 -5.57 -13.21 14.73
N LEU A 218 -5.24 -13.49 13.47
CA LEU A 218 -4.72 -14.80 13.06
C LEU A 218 -3.38 -15.08 13.74
N TYR A 219 -2.47 -14.10 13.76
CA TYR A 219 -1.18 -14.22 14.44
C TYR A 219 -1.33 -14.42 15.95
N ASP A 220 -2.25 -13.72 16.60
CA ASP A 220 -2.59 -13.90 18.03
C ASP A 220 -3.02 -15.34 18.35
N SER A 221 -3.73 -15.98 17.43
CA SER A 221 -4.12 -17.39 17.56
C SER A 221 -2.92 -18.34 17.44
N TYR A 222 -2.03 -18.08 16.48
CA TYR A 222 -0.81 -18.85 16.29
C TYR A 222 0.15 -18.68 17.47
N HIS A 223 0.29 -17.47 17.99
CA HIS A 223 1.12 -17.18 19.16
C HIS A 223 0.62 -17.92 20.40
N ARG A 224 -0.68 -17.80 20.72
CA ARG A 224 -1.28 -18.51 21.87
C ARG A 224 -1.17 -20.03 21.80
N SER A 225 -1.09 -20.59 20.60
CA SER A 225 -0.90 -22.03 20.39
C SER A 225 0.57 -22.47 20.27
N GLY A 226 1.53 -21.58 20.54
CA GLY A 226 2.97 -21.88 20.45
C GLY A 226 3.49 -22.05 19.02
N LYS A 227 2.71 -21.63 18.01
CA LYS A 227 3.04 -21.73 16.59
C LYS A 227 3.70 -20.47 16.02
N ALA A 228 3.69 -19.38 16.79
CA ALA A 228 4.39 -18.14 16.51
C ALA A 228 5.18 -17.69 17.73
N LEU A 229 6.17 -16.81 17.52
CA LEU A 229 7.01 -16.26 18.58
C LEU A 229 6.62 -14.82 18.91
N GLU A 230 6.66 -14.45 20.19
CA GLU A 230 6.43 -13.07 20.62
C GLU A 230 7.61 -12.17 20.21
N MET A 231 7.52 -11.60 19.02
CA MET A 231 8.47 -10.58 18.54
C MET A 231 7.85 -9.18 18.52
N ARG A 232 6.59 -9.02 18.95
CA ARG A 232 5.90 -7.73 18.96
C ARG A 232 6.48 -6.83 20.04
N GLY A 233 6.39 -5.53 19.85
CA GLY A 233 6.95 -4.53 20.78
C GLY A 233 8.49 -4.46 20.80
N ARG A 234 9.22 -5.51 20.38
CA ARG A 234 10.66 -5.40 20.13
C ARG A 234 10.86 -4.33 19.06
N LYS A 235 11.96 -3.55 19.17
CA LYS A 235 12.35 -2.57 18.15
C LYS A 235 12.32 -3.26 16.81
N VAL A 236 11.21 -3.03 16.14
CA VAL A 236 11.05 -3.20 14.73
C VAL A 236 12.31 -2.64 14.09
N LYS A 237 12.86 -3.40 13.14
CA LYS A 237 14.06 -3.02 12.39
C LYS A 237 14.06 -1.50 12.15
N ALA A 238 15.18 -0.83 12.43
CA ALA A 238 15.31 0.63 12.50
C ALA A 238 14.76 1.44 11.31
N TYR A 239 14.36 0.75 10.25
CA TYR A 239 13.83 1.26 8.99
C TYR A 239 12.30 1.22 8.85
N TRP A 240 11.51 0.79 9.85
CA TRP A 240 10.06 1.03 9.81
C TRP A 240 9.79 2.35 10.51
N GLU A 241 9.43 3.35 9.73
CA GLU A 241 8.94 4.60 10.27
C GLU A 241 7.61 4.31 10.96
N ARG A 242 7.41 4.93 12.13
CA ARG A 242 6.10 5.08 12.79
C ARG A 242 5.67 6.53 12.62
N PRO A 243 5.44 6.97 11.37
CA PRO A 243 5.22 8.37 11.09
C PRO A 243 3.94 8.86 11.75
N THR A 244 3.97 10.12 12.21
CA THR A 244 2.73 10.81 12.57
C THR A 244 1.86 10.99 11.33
N TRP A 245 0.59 11.35 11.54
CA TRP A 245 -0.34 11.58 10.45
C TRP A 245 0.16 12.72 9.55
N GLU A 246 0.75 13.76 10.12
CA GLU A 246 1.28 14.94 9.44
C GLU A 246 2.47 14.55 8.56
N HIS A 247 3.34 13.66 9.03
CA HIS A 247 4.46 13.14 8.24
C HIS A 247 3.97 12.24 7.09
N LEU A 248 2.99 11.36 7.36
CA LEU A 248 2.35 10.55 6.32
C LEU A 248 1.74 11.43 5.24
N LEU A 249 0.94 12.42 5.65
CA LEU A 249 0.27 13.35 4.75
C LEU A 249 1.29 14.16 3.95
N SER A 250 2.35 14.67 4.58
CA SER A 250 3.42 15.40 3.90
C SER A 250 4.12 14.54 2.83
N ARG A 251 4.37 13.26 3.13
CA ARG A 251 4.97 12.31 2.18
C ARG A 251 4.00 11.95 1.05
N PHE A 252 2.74 11.71 1.37
CA PHE A 252 1.69 11.45 0.40
C PHE A 252 1.56 12.61 -0.58
N ILE A 253 1.50 13.84 -0.07
CA ILE A 253 1.42 15.06 -0.87
C ILE A 253 2.66 15.20 -1.75
N ARG A 254 3.86 15.13 -1.17
CA ARG A 254 5.11 15.27 -1.93
C ARG A 254 5.23 14.24 -3.06
N ASN A 255 4.84 12.99 -2.79
CA ASN A 255 4.96 11.92 -3.77
C ASN A 255 3.90 12.00 -4.88
N SER A 256 2.75 12.65 -4.65
CA SER A 256 1.72 12.81 -5.68
C SER A 256 1.72 14.18 -6.37
N LEU A 257 2.34 15.22 -5.80
CA LEU A 257 2.57 16.51 -6.46
C LEU A 257 3.74 16.46 -7.45
N ASN A 258 4.75 15.63 -7.17
CA ASN A 258 5.90 15.47 -8.05
C ASN A 258 5.59 14.65 -9.31
N ASP A 259 4.33 14.56 -9.72
CA ASP A 259 3.91 13.69 -10.81
C ASP A 259 3.83 14.45 -12.14
N PRO A 260 4.78 14.26 -13.08
CA PRO A 260 4.66 14.80 -14.43
C PRO A 260 3.57 14.06 -15.24
N ILE A 261 2.93 13.01 -14.68
CA ILE A 261 2.00 12.10 -15.37
C ILE A 261 0.79 12.82 -15.95
N VAL A 262 0.28 13.89 -15.34
CA VAL A 262 -0.99 14.49 -15.79
C VAL A 262 -0.94 14.84 -17.29
N LYS A 263 0.24 15.14 -17.84
CA LYS A 263 0.39 15.34 -19.29
C LYS A 263 0.43 14.04 -20.10
N VAL A 264 1.08 12.99 -19.60
CA VAL A 264 1.38 11.77 -20.39
C VAL A 264 0.21 10.77 -20.39
N GLU A 265 -0.55 10.62 -19.30
CA GLU A 265 -1.70 9.71 -19.28
C GLU A 265 -2.89 10.29 -20.06
N ASP A 266 -3.12 11.61 -19.98
CA ASP A 266 -4.09 12.30 -20.86
C ASP A 266 -3.68 12.20 -22.33
N GLU A 267 -2.38 12.36 -22.66
CA GLU A 267 -1.87 12.15 -24.02
C GLU A 267 -2.01 10.69 -24.48
N ARG A 268 -1.81 9.70 -23.60
CA ARG A 268 -1.95 8.28 -23.94
C ARG A 268 -3.40 7.87 -24.13
N GLU A 269 -4.30 8.38 -23.30
CA GLU A 269 -5.74 8.15 -23.44
C GLU A 269 -6.30 8.87 -24.67
N GLN A 270 -5.86 10.10 -24.95
CA GLN A 270 -6.12 10.79 -26.21
C GLN A 270 -5.59 9.98 -27.41
N LEU A 271 -4.40 9.39 -27.31
CA LEU A 271 -3.84 8.54 -28.35
C LEU A 271 -4.70 7.28 -28.57
N TYR A 272 -5.17 6.62 -27.50
CA TYR A 272 -6.08 5.47 -27.61
C TYR A 272 -7.44 5.85 -28.19
N GLN A 273 -7.98 7.01 -27.83
CA GLN A 273 -9.22 7.53 -28.41
C GLN A 273 -9.06 7.91 -29.88
N LEU A 274 -7.92 8.51 -30.26
CA LEU A 274 -7.58 8.81 -31.65
C LEU A 274 -7.45 7.52 -32.49
N LEU A 275 -6.75 6.51 -31.95
CA LEU A 275 -6.58 5.20 -32.62
C LEU A 275 -7.92 4.44 -32.74
N ALA A 276 -8.81 4.56 -31.75
CA ALA A 276 -10.14 3.96 -31.81
C ALA A 276 -11.05 4.69 -32.83
N ALA A 277 -10.93 6.01 -32.95
CA ALA A 277 -11.70 6.82 -33.87
C ALA A 277 -11.23 6.68 -35.34
N SER A 278 -9.95 6.38 -35.57
CA SER A 278 -9.40 6.28 -36.92
C SER A 278 -9.77 5.00 -37.67
N GLY A 279 -10.45 4.03 -37.04
CA GLY A 279 -10.95 2.82 -37.70
C GLY A 279 -9.88 1.93 -38.35
N THR A 280 -8.61 2.17 -38.06
CA THR A 280 -7.48 1.51 -38.70
C THR A 280 -7.15 0.20 -38.00
N SER A 281 -7.62 -0.92 -38.57
CA SER A 281 -7.12 -2.26 -38.25
C SER A 281 -5.69 -2.43 -38.79
N GLY A 282 -4.69 -1.93 -38.08
CA GLY A 282 -3.30 -1.86 -38.56
C GLY A 282 -2.30 -2.52 -37.61
N ALA A 283 -2.21 -3.86 -37.64
CA ALA A 283 -1.25 -4.63 -36.86
C ALA A 283 0.08 -4.91 -37.60
N GLN A 284 0.45 -4.16 -38.65
CA GLN A 284 1.61 -4.52 -39.50
C GLN A 284 2.56 -3.38 -39.88
N HIS A 285 2.54 -2.21 -39.22
CA HIS A 285 3.40 -1.09 -39.66
C HIS A 285 4.17 -0.36 -38.54
N ILE A 286 4.57 -1.05 -37.47
CA ILE A 286 5.23 -0.39 -36.31
C ILE A 286 6.77 -0.42 -36.36
N ASP A 287 7.40 -1.21 -37.24
CA ASP A 287 8.86 -1.36 -37.22
C ASP A 287 9.65 -0.40 -38.13
N GLU A 288 9.01 0.32 -39.06
CA GLU A 288 9.73 1.21 -40.01
C GLU A 288 9.77 2.70 -39.60
N GLU A 289 8.83 3.18 -38.79
CA GLU A 289 8.77 4.60 -38.38
C GLU A 289 9.71 4.98 -37.22
N ARG A 290 10.46 4.02 -36.67
CA ARG A 290 11.35 4.25 -35.52
C ARG A 290 12.71 4.87 -35.88
N LYS A 291 13.01 5.07 -37.17
CA LYS A 291 14.30 5.63 -37.62
C LYS A 291 14.27 7.12 -38.04
N GLU A 292 13.10 7.76 -38.09
CA GLU A 292 12.98 9.12 -38.67
C GLU A 292 12.47 10.20 -37.69
N THR A 293 12.60 9.97 -36.38
CA THR A 293 12.17 10.94 -35.33
C THR A 293 13.31 11.46 -34.44
N GLN A 294 14.56 11.45 -34.94
CA GLN A 294 15.63 12.25 -34.35
C GLN A 294 15.67 13.60 -35.08
N GLU A 295 15.69 14.70 -34.31
CA GLU A 295 15.77 16.10 -34.77
C GLU A 295 14.44 16.81 -35.10
N LYS A 296 13.45 16.77 -34.19
CA LYS A 296 12.56 17.94 -34.04
C LYS A 296 13.21 18.93 -33.06
N PRO A 297 13.54 20.17 -33.48
CA PRO A 297 14.04 21.19 -32.57
C PRO A 297 13.01 21.41 -31.46
N ARG A 298 13.46 21.28 -30.20
CA ARG A 298 12.65 21.62 -29.02
C ARG A 298 12.14 23.06 -29.21
N ARG A 299 10.85 23.21 -29.50
CA ARG A 299 10.17 24.51 -29.36
C ARG A 299 10.31 24.90 -27.89
N GLU A 300 11.17 25.89 -27.63
CA GLU A 300 11.18 26.61 -26.37
C GLU A 300 9.77 27.19 -26.19
N THR A 301 8.97 26.52 -25.36
CA THR A 301 7.71 27.07 -24.91
C THR A 301 8.07 28.21 -23.98
N GLU A 302 7.79 29.44 -24.40
CA GLU A 302 7.90 30.63 -23.57
C GLU A 302 7.12 30.36 -22.28
N LYS A 303 7.85 30.09 -21.19
CA LYS A 303 7.23 29.91 -19.88
C LYS A 303 6.65 31.25 -19.47
N GLU A 304 5.36 31.26 -19.15
CA GLU A 304 4.72 32.42 -18.57
C GLU A 304 5.55 32.95 -17.38
N PRO A 305 5.75 34.28 -17.29
CA PRO A 305 6.54 34.86 -16.22
C PRO A 305 5.92 34.51 -14.85
N ILE A 306 6.75 34.01 -13.94
CA ILE A 306 6.34 33.64 -12.59
C ILE A 306 5.76 34.87 -11.88
N GLN A 307 4.49 34.81 -11.46
CA GLN A 307 3.83 35.84 -10.66
C GLN A 307 3.88 35.50 -9.16
N CYS A 308 4.20 36.48 -8.34
CA CYS A 308 4.27 36.33 -6.89
C CYS A 308 2.87 36.28 -6.27
N HIS A 309 2.53 35.20 -5.55
CA HIS A 309 1.21 35.06 -4.90
C HIS A 309 0.94 36.08 -3.78
N ALA A 310 1.96 36.77 -3.26
CA ALA A 310 1.77 37.79 -2.23
C ALA A 310 1.42 39.16 -2.82
N CYS A 311 2.16 39.61 -3.84
CA CYS A 311 2.03 40.99 -4.35
C CYS A 311 1.70 41.09 -5.85
N GLY A 312 1.58 39.97 -6.57
CA GLY A 312 1.33 39.92 -8.02
C GLY A 312 2.52 40.30 -8.91
N GLY A 313 3.69 40.62 -8.34
CA GLY A 313 4.87 41.05 -9.11
C GLY A 313 5.60 39.92 -9.83
N PRO A 314 6.48 40.22 -10.81
CA PRO A 314 7.19 39.23 -11.62
C PRO A 314 8.45 38.68 -10.89
N HIS A 315 8.25 38.09 -9.72
CA HIS A 315 9.32 37.49 -8.92
C HIS A 315 8.80 36.27 -8.15
N LYS A 316 9.72 35.44 -7.66
CA LYS A 316 9.36 34.31 -6.79
C LYS A 316 9.01 34.81 -5.40
N ILE A 317 8.11 34.12 -4.71
CA ILE A 317 7.64 34.54 -3.38
C ILE A 317 8.75 34.67 -2.32
N GLN A 318 9.84 33.93 -2.47
CA GLN A 318 11.03 34.03 -1.62
C GLN A 318 11.70 35.42 -1.69
N ASP A 319 11.55 36.12 -2.81
CA ASP A 319 12.16 37.41 -3.10
C ASP A 319 11.19 38.59 -2.83
N CYS A 320 9.96 38.30 -2.38
CA CYS A 320 8.94 39.31 -2.15
C CYS A 320 9.16 40.04 -0.81
N SER A 321 9.51 41.33 -0.87
CA SER A 321 9.75 42.17 0.30
C SER A 321 8.49 42.46 1.14
N VAL A 322 7.32 42.34 0.53
CA VAL A 322 6.03 42.61 1.19
C VAL A 322 5.25 41.34 1.55
N ARG A 323 5.86 40.14 1.43
CA ARG A 323 5.12 38.88 1.66
C ARG A 323 4.51 38.78 3.06
N SER A 324 5.15 39.34 4.08
CA SER A 324 4.68 39.32 5.46
C SER A 324 3.40 40.12 5.67
N GLN A 325 3.05 41.02 4.75
CA GLN A 325 1.83 41.84 4.80
C GLN A 325 0.60 41.10 4.26
N TYR A 326 0.80 40.03 3.49
CA TYR A 326 -0.27 39.27 2.86
C TYR A 326 -0.25 37.83 3.40
N PRO A 327 -1.31 37.36 4.09
CA PRO A 327 -1.37 35.98 4.53
C PRO A 327 -1.43 35.04 3.31
N PRO A 328 -0.86 33.83 3.41
CA PRO A 328 -1.00 32.83 2.35
C PRO A 328 -2.47 32.46 2.13
N PRO A 329 -2.85 32.05 0.90
CA PRO A 329 -4.20 31.57 0.61
C PRO A 329 -4.52 30.23 1.32
N THR A 330 -3.50 29.54 1.83
CA THR A 330 -3.60 28.26 2.53
C THR A 330 -2.80 28.30 3.84
N LEU A 331 -3.27 27.56 4.85
CA LEU A 331 -2.54 27.38 6.10
C LEU A 331 -1.20 26.68 5.86
N CYS A 332 -0.22 26.95 6.71
CA CYS A 332 1.08 26.31 6.63
C CYS A 332 0.95 24.78 6.80
N TYR A 333 1.43 23.98 5.84
CA TYR A 333 1.31 22.52 5.91
C TYR A 333 2.13 21.87 7.04
N LEU A 334 3.07 22.59 7.68
CA LEU A 334 3.88 22.07 8.78
C LEU A 334 3.22 22.19 10.16
N CYS A 335 2.51 23.29 10.41
CA CYS A 335 1.95 23.60 11.73
C CYS A 335 0.50 24.06 11.70
N LEU A 336 -0.10 24.17 10.52
CA LEU A 336 -1.49 24.54 10.28
C LEU A 336 -1.88 25.98 10.68
N GLU A 337 -0.89 26.86 10.88
CA GLU A 337 -1.10 28.28 11.19
C GLU A 337 -1.02 29.19 9.93
N PRO A 338 -1.60 30.41 9.95
CA PRO A 338 -1.70 31.28 8.77
C PRO A 338 -0.40 32.07 8.51
N HIS A 339 0.64 31.41 8.02
CA HIS A 339 1.89 32.03 7.57
C HIS A 339 2.48 31.31 6.36
N TRP A 340 3.26 32.03 5.55
CA TRP A 340 3.97 31.43 4.42
C TRP A 340 4.91 30.31 4.92
N TRP A 341 4.96 29.19 4.21
CA TRP A 341 5.82 28.06 4.58
C TRP A 341 7.31 28.44 4.76
N LEU A 342 7.76 29.48 4.06
CA LEU A 342 9.10 30.05 4.17
C LEU A 342 9.38 30.63 5.56
N ASP A 343 8.35 31.16 6.20
CA ASP A 343 8.39 31.89 7.47
C ASP A 343 7.91 31.00 8.64
N CYS A 344 7.77 29.68 8.43
CA CYS A 344 7.26 28.75 9.44
C CYS A 344 8.22 28.62 10.63
N PRO A 345 7.78 28.88 11.88
CA PRO A 345 8.62 28.71 13.07
C PRO A 345 9.16 27.28 13.22
N SER A 346 8.34 26.27 12.88
CA SER A 346 8.74 24.86 12.91
C SER A 346 9.84 24.50 11.91
N ARG A 347 10.10 25.37 10.92
CA ARG A 347 11.20 25.20 9.97
C ARG A 347 12.53 25.72 10.52
N GLN A 348 12.50 26.75 11.36
CA GLN A 348 13.69 27.36 11.95
C GLN A 348 14.16 26.61 13.19
N ASN A 349 13.21 26.04 13.94
CA ASN A 349 13.46 25.16 15.06
C ASN A 349 13.00 23.75 14.69
N PRO A 350 13.81 22.96 13.95
CA PRO A 350 13.60 21.53 13.85
C PRO A 350 13.98 20.92 15.21
N THR A 351 13.21 21.24 16.26
CA THR A 351 13.32 20.52 17.53
C THR A 351 13.08 19.05 17.20
N THR A 352 14.16 18.32 17.43
CA THR A 352 14.35 16.89 17.25
C THR A 352 13.14 16.13 17.81
N PRO A 353 12.58 15.13 17.10
CA PRO A 353 11.57 14.25 17.68
C PRO A 353 12.08 13.54 18.93
#